data_AF-A0A6A6G8M5-F1
#
_entry.id   AF-A0A6A6G8M5-F1
#
_cell.length_a   1.000
_cell.length_b   1.000
_cell.length_c   1.000
_cell.angle_alpha   90.00
_cell.angle_beta   90.00
_cell.angle_gamma   90.00
#
_symmetry.space_group_name_H-M   'P 1'
#
loop_
_entity.id
_entity.type
_entity.pdbx_description
1 polymer ?
#
loop_
_entity_poly.entity_id
_entity_poly.type
_entity_poly.pdbx_seq_one_letter_code
_entity_poly.pdbx_strand_id
1 'polypeptide(L)'
;MTFDRIGTVKAVKRHYDLLARAAYLPASDIISPPQDGWGDDDIDTAFLRDLGRSEEVIDLVRHLPYIKNEPKDDFWPIYLESRCVSYLKNGVPMRNVPEVKRRVADPNLGDYGLMPFDQKPPPEFVCLSLDIHGISWLVDTAKGLLYPDAGIFYDHAIDAETAEREPWRSSRAREIISYFDEVYGQIESLALIPVPRGGNQFPSILGNTKGEFVSSHQGAKYN
;
A
#
# COMPACT_ATOMS: atom_id res chain seq x y z
N MET A 1 16.09 9.37 -14.29
CA MET A 1 15.91 10.00 -12.97
C MET A 1 16.29 8.95 -11.94
N THR A 2 16.95 9.33 -10.85
CA THR A 2 17.28 8.39 -9.77
C THR A 2 16.13 8.38 -8.77
N PHE A 3 15.80 7.22 -8.21
CA PHE A 3 14.78 7.08 -7.20
C PHE A 3 15.09 7.90 -5.94
N ASP A 4 14.18 8.76 -5.51
CA ASP A 4 14.29 9.46 -4.22
C ASP A 4 13.65 8.63 -3.11
N ARG A 5 14.42 7.68 -2.56
CA ARG A 5 14.01 6.86 -1.42
C ARG A 5 13.72 7.72 -0.19
N ILE A 6 14.54 8.73 0.10
CA ILE A 6 14.39 9.56 1.30
C ILE A 6 13.10 10.39 1.20
N GLY A 7 12.84 11.01 0.05
CA GLY A 7 11.59 11.73 -0.23
C GLY A 7 10.38 10.81 -0.14
N THR A 8 10.45 9.62 -0.73
CA THR A 8 9.39 8.61 -0.66
C THR A 8 9.06 8.21 0.78
N VAL A 9 10.07 7.85 1.58
CA VAL A 9 9.89 7.50 3.00
C VAL A 9 9.29 8.66 3.80
N LYS A 10 9.77 9.89 3.57
CA LYS A 10 9.22 11.10 4.22
C LYS A 10 7.78 11.35 3.83
N ALA A 11 7.42 11.15 2.56
CA ALA A 11 6.05 11.32 2.06
C ALA A 11 5.08 10.34 2.73
N VAL A 12 5.45 9.04 2.77
CA VAL A 12 4.65 8.00 3.44
C VAL A 12 4.53 8.28 4.94
N LYS A 13 5.63 8.63 5.62
CA LYS A 13 5.59 8.97 7.05
C LYS A 13 4.70 10.18 7.33
N ARG A 14 4.83 11.25 6.54
CA ARG A 14 4.02 12.46 6.68
C ARG A 14 2.53 12.15 6.52
N HIS A 15 2.20 11.24 5.62
CA HIS A 15 0.82 10.77 5.42
C HIS A 15 0.28 10.03 6.65
N TYR A 16 1.02 9.08 7.22
CA TYR A 16 0.60 8.41 8.45
C TYR A 16 0.50 9.36 9.65
N ASP A 17 1.45 10.29 9.78
CA ASP A 17 1.40 11.33 10.81
C ASP A 17 0.15 12.22 10.65
N LEU A 18 -0.28 12.52 9.42
CA LEU A 18 -1.52 13.27 9.16
C LEU A 18 -2.74 12.49 9.65
N LEU A 19 -2.84 11.20 9.33
CA LEU A 19 -3.94 10.34 9.80
C LEU A 19 -4.00 10.28 11.33
N ALA A 20 -2.84 10.30 11.99
CA ALA A 20 -2.79 10.38 13.45
C ALA A 20 -3.23 11.75 13.99
N ARG A 21 -2.79 12.85 13.36
CA ARG A 21 -3.25 14.20 13.72
C ARG A 21 -4.74 14.42 13.50
N ALA A 22 -5.34 13.73 12.53
CA ALA A 22 -6.79 13.73 12.30
C ALA A 22 -7.57 12.94 13.37
N ALA A 23 -6.91 12.46 14.44
CA ALA A 23 -7.50 11.63 15.50
C ALA A 23 -8.14 10.33 14.98
N TYR A 24 -7.67 9.84 13.84
CA TYR A 24 -8.16 8.63 13.20
C TYR A 24 -7.31 7.42 13.58
N LEU A 25 -6.02 7.47 13.28
CA LEU A 25 -5.04 6.41 13.54
C LEU A 25 -4.29 6.69 14.84
N PRO A 26 -4.23 5.78 15.83
CA PRO A 26 -3.41 6.00 17.01
C PRO A 26 -1.94 6.16 16.63
N ALA A 27 -1.29 7.25 17.08
CA ALA A 27 0.12 7.47 16.82
C ALA A 27 1.01 6.33 17.35
N SER A 28 0.57 5.64 18.42
CA SER A 28 1.22 4.46 18.98
C SER A 28 1.24 3.26 18.03
N ASP A 29 0.39 3.24 17.01
CA ASP A 29 0.28 2.14 16.04
C ASP A 29 1.12 2.40 14.79
N ILE A 30 1.70 3.58 14.64
CA ILE A 30 2.72 3.87 13.65
C ILE A 30 4.07 3.42 14.21
N ILE A 31 4.68 2.42 13.59
CA ILE A 31 6.01 1.92 13.94
C ILE A 31 7.03 2.46 12.94
N SER A 32 8.00 3.21 13.46
CA SER A 32 9.08 3.80 12.67
C SER A 32 10.31 2.89 12.65
N PRO A 33 11.05 2.84 11.53
CA PRO A 33 12.32 2.12 11.49
C PRO A 33 13.34 2.75 12.44
N PRO A 34 14.34 1.97 12.89
CA PRO A 34 15.59 2.51 13.41
C PRO A 34 16.28 3.45 12.41
N GLN A 35 17.29 4.21 12.87
CA GLN A 35 18.01 5.19 12.04
C GLN A 35 18.60 4.57 10.77
N ASP A 36 19.13 3.35 10.86
CA ASP A 36 19.76 2.63 9.75
C ASP A 36 18.78 1.71 9.00
N GLY A 37 17.48 1.83 9.29
CA GLY A 37 16.44 0.96 8.76
C GLY A 37 16.19 -0.29 9.62
N TRP A 38 15.18 -1.06 9.21
CA TRP A 38 14.87 -2.38 9.76
C TRP A 38 15.97 -3.39 9.42
N GLY A 39 16.36 -4.20 10.39
CA GLY A 39 17.39 -5.23 10.21
C GLY A 39 16.87 -6.49 9.52
N ASP A 40 17.78 -7.42 9.21
CA ASP A 40 17.41 -8.73 8.67
C ASP A 40 16.63 -9.60 9.69
N ASP A 41 16.69 -9.25 10.97
CA ASP A 41 15.85 -9.85 12.01
C ASP A 41 14.39 -9.40 11.90
N ASP A 42 14.15 -8.18 11.41
CA ASP A 42 12.83 -7.56 11.27
C ASP A 42 12.19 -7.83 9.91
N ILE A 43 12.98 -7.81 8.83
CA ILE A 43 12.55 -8.03 7.44
C ILE A 43 13.33 -9.20 6.84
N ASP A 44 12.62 -10.13 6.22
CA ASP A 44 13.23 -11.28 5.56
C ASP A 44 13.74 -10.90 4.15
N THR A 45 14.93 -10.30 4.09
CA THR A 45 15.49 -9.82 2.82
C THR A 45 15.90 -10.95 1.88
N ALA A 46 16.26 -12.13 2.41
CA ALA A 46 16.51 -13.31 1.59
C ALA A 46 15.24 -13.73 0.85
N PHE A 47 14.11 -13.82 1.55
CA PHE A 47 12.83 -14.13 0.93
C PHE A 47 12.43 -13.10 -0.15
N LEU A 48 12.66 -11.80 0.09
CA LEU A 48 12.38 -10.77 -0.94
C LEU A 48 13.26 -10.92 -2.19
N ARG A 49 14.53 -11.33 -2.04
CA ARG A 49 15.41 -11.66 -3.17
C ARG A 49 14.94 -12.92 -3.89
N ASP A 50 14.47 -13.93 -3.17
CA ASP A 50 13.90 -15.15 -3.76
C ASP A 50 12.61 -14.85 -4.55
N LEU A 51 11.83 -13.85 -4.10
CA LEU A 51 10.71 -13.27 -4.85
C LEU A 51 11.15 -12.38 -6.03
N GLY A 52 12.45 -12.31 -6.32
CA GLY A 52 13.04 -11.55 -7.41
C GLY A 52 12.91 -10.03 -7.24
N ARG A 53 12.86 -9.51 -6.01
CA ARG A 53 12.90 -8.06 -5.77
C ARG A 53 14.33 -7.52 -5.84
N SER A 54 14.47 -6.30 -6.35
CA SER A 54 15.76 -5.61 -6.44
C SER A 54 16.25 -5.12 -5.08
N GLU A 55 17.56 -4.86 -4.96
CA GLU A 55 18.13 -4.25 -3.74
C GLU A 55 17.56 -2.85 -3.47
N GLU A 56 17.17 -2.09 -4.50
CA GLU A 56 16.58 -0.77 -4.32
C GLU A 56 15.17 -0.85 -3.69
N VAL A 57 14.38 -1.87 -4.05
CA VAL A 57 13.12 -2.19 -3.37
C VAL A 57 13.36 -2.64 -1.93
N ILE A 58 14.34 -3.52 -1.70
CA ILE A 58 14.68 -4.01 -0.36
C ILE A 58 15.12 -2.84 0.53
N ASP A 59 15.93 -1.92 0.00
CA ASP A 59 16.37 -0.73 0.71
C ASP A 59 15.20 0.20 1.04
N LEU A 60 14.24 0.39 0.12
CA LEU A 60 13.03 1.16 0.40
C LEU A 60 12.23 0.56 1.56
N VAL A 61 11.90 -0.74 1.52
CA VAL A 61 11.05 -1.36 2.55
C VAL A 61 11.74 -1.42 3.91
N ARG A 62 13.08 -1.44 3.98
CA ARG A 62 13.82 -1.30 5.23
C ARG A 62 13.65 0.06 5.89
N HIS A 63 13.30 1.10 5.13
CA HIS A 63 13.23 2.47 5.65
C HIS A 63 11.80 3.00 5.75
N LEU A 64 10.79 2.22 5.36
CA LEU A 64 9.40 2.63 5.50
C LEU A 64 8.91 2.53 6.96
N PRO A 65 8.08 3.48 7.41
CA PRO A 65 7.23 3.25 8.57
C PRO A 65 6.14 2.23 8.22
N TYR A 66 5.69 1.47 9.21
CA TYR A 66 4.57 0.54 9.07
C TYR A 66 3.48 0.85 10.08
N ILE A 67 2.29 0.31 9.83
CA ILE A 67 1.20 0.29 10.82
C ILE A 67 1.25 -1.07 11.52
N LYS A 68 1.05 -1.07 12.85
CA LYS A 68 0.96 -2.32 13.62
C LYS A 68 -0.06 -3.25 13.00
N ASN A 69 0.29 -4.53 12.92
CA ASN A 69 -0.55 -5.51 12.27
C ASN A 69 -1.82 -5.77 13.07
N GLU A 70 -2.94 -5.61 12.38
CA GLU A 70 -4.26 -5.97 12.85
C GLU A 70 -4.85 -7.10 11.97
N PRO A 71 -5.87 -7.83 12.44
CA PRO A 71 -6.63 -8.76 11.61
C PRO A 71 -7.17 -8.10 10.33
N LYS A 72 -7.48 -8.91 9.30
CA LYS A 72 -8.01 -8.43 8.01
C LYS A 72 -9.29 -7.58 8.16
N ASP A 73 -10.11 -7.87 9.17
CA ASP A 73 -11.37 -7.15 9.37
C ASP A 73 -11.24 -6.01 10.38
N ASP A 74 -10.04 -5.74 10.90
CA ASP A 74 -9.83 -4.76 11.97
C ASP A 74 -8.59 -3.90 11.73
N PHE A 75 -8.21 -3.66 10.47
CA PHE A 75 -7.08 -2.78 10.14
C PHE A 75 -7.46 -1.30 10.13
N TRP A 76 -6.46 -0.42 10.19
CA TRP A 76 -6.59 0.99 9.87
C TRP A 76 -6.40 1.26 8.37
N PRO A 77 -7.47 1.60 7.61
CA PRO A 77 -7.31 2.13 6.27
C PRO A 77 -6.34 3.30 6.24
N ILE A 78 -5.27 3.17 5.46
CA ILE A 78 -4.29 4.23 5.24
C ILE A 78 -4.67 5.10 4.03
N TYR A 79 -5.60 4.63 3.21
CA TYR A 79 -6.23 5.39 2.14
C TYR A 79 -7.59 4.77 1.83
N LEU A 80 -8.31 5.22 0.80
CA LEU A 80 -9.61 4.68 0.38
C LEU A 80 -9.57 3.15 0.37
N GLU A 81 -10.17 2.54 1.39
CA GLU A 81 -10.25 1.09 1.63
C GLU A 81 -8.93 0.32 1.47
N SER A 82 -7.80 0.99 1.68
CA SER A 82 -6.47 0.42 1.45
C SER A 82 -5.78 0.19 2.78
N ARG A 83 -5.23 -1.01 3.01
CA ARG A 83 -4.36 -1.28 4.16
C ARG A 83 -2.89 -1.16 3.80
N CYS A 84 -2.05 -0.89 4.80
CA CYS A 84 -0.60 -0.95 4.68
C CYS A 84 -0.13 -2.37 4.35
N VAL A 85 0.76 -2.52 3.37
CA VAL A 85 1.53 -3.76 3.18
C VAL A 85 2.71 -3.71 4.15
N SER A 86 2.72 -4.57 5.17
CA SER A 86 3.85 -4.68 6.09
C SER A 86 4.81 -5.79 5.65
N TYR A 87 6.05 -5.41 5.36
CA TYR A 87 7.15 -6.33 5.01
C TYR A 87 7.93 -6.83 6.25
N LEU A 88 7.53 -6.41 7.45
CA LEU A 88 8.07 -6.97 8.69
C LEU A 88 7.68 -8.45 8.80
N LYS A 89 8.51 -9.29 9.42
CA LYS A 89 8.25 -10.73 9.59
C LYS A 89 6.94 -11.02 10.34
N ASN A 90 6.55 -10.14 11.25
CA ASN A 90 5.25 -10.22 11.96
C ASN A 90 4.09 -9.57 11.17
N GLY A 91 4.38 -8.99 10.01
CA GLY A 91 3.48 -8.51 8.97
C GLY A 91 2.43 -9.54 8.60
N VAL A 92 1.18 -9.13 8.37
CA VAL A 92 0.12 -10.06 7.90
C VAL A 92 0.56 -10.86 6.66
N PRO A 93 1.13 -10.24 5.61
CA PRO A 93 1.66 -10.98 4.47
C PRO A 93 2.75 -11.99 4.89
N MET A 94 3.74 -11.54 5.64
CA MET A 94 4.94 -12.32 5.97
C MET A 94 4.67 -13.48 6.94
N ARG A 95 3.83 -13.26 7.96
CA ARG A 95 3.52 -14.25 9.01
C ARG A 95 2.63 -15.38 8.52
N ASN A 96 1.82 -15.11 7.50
CA ASN A 96 0.88 -16.08 6.93
C ASN A 96 1.50 -16.88 5.78
N VAL A 97 2.76 -16.64 5.43
CA VAL A 97 3.51 -17.41 4.45
C VAL A 97 3.94 -18.76 5.05
N PRO A 98 3.37 -19.91 4.63
CA PRO A 98 3.86 -21.20 5.06
C PRO A 98 5.27 -21.45 4.53
N GLU A 99 6.11 -22.14 5.31
CA GLU A 99 7.47 -22.53 4.91
C GLU A 99 7.51 -23.27 3.57
N VAL A 100 6.49 -24.08 3.27
CA VAL A 100 6.36 -24.78 1.98
C VAL A 100 6.23 -23.80 0.81
N LYS A 101 5.45 -22.72 0.97
CA LYS A 101 5.29 -21.71 -0.09
C LYS A 101 6.62 -21.01 -0.38
N ARG A 102 7.46 -20.78 0.63
CA ARG A 102 8.80 -20.18 0.47
C ARG A 102 9.74 -21.01 -0.41
N ARG A 103 9.50 -22.31 -0.55
CA ARG A 103 10.33 -23.25 -1.32
C ARG A 103 9.83 -23.48 -2.74
N VAL A 104 8.76 -22.79 -3.15
CA VAL A 104 8.24 -22.86 -4.52
C VAL A 104 9.24 -22.20 -5.47
N ALA A 105 9.52 -22.84 -6.60
CA ALA A 105 10.53 -22.36 -7.56
C ALA A 105 10.14 -21.06 -8.29
N ASP A 106 8.85 -20.78 -8.46
CA ASP A 106 8.35 -19.52 -9.01
C ASP A 106 7.17 -18.99 -8.15
N PRO A 107 7.47 -18.33 -7.03
CA PRO A 107 6.47 -17.84 -6.10
C PRO A 107 5.70 -16.63 -6.66
N ASN A 108 4.37 -16.69 -6.66
CA ASN A 108 3.49 -15.58 -7.04
C ASN A 108 3.35 -14.56 -5.88
N LEU A 109 3.61 -13.28 -6.14
CA LEU A 109 3.47 -12.20 -5.15
C LEU A 109 2.02 -11.96 -4.69
N GLY A 110 1.04 -12.16 -5.57
CA GLY A 110 -0.38 -12.06 -5.27
C GLY A 110 -0.83 -13.04 -4.19
N ASP A 111 -0.34 -14.28 -4.25
CA ASP A 111 -0.62 -15.35 -3.27
C ASP A 111 -0.15 -15.02 -1.84
N TYR A 112 0.78 -14.07 -1.69
CA TYR A 112 1.27 -13.59 -0.41
C TYR A 112 0.63 -12.27 0.02
N GLY A 113 -0.21 -11.66 -0.82
CA GLY A 113 -0.76 -10.32 -0.59
C GLY A 113 0.32 -9.23 -0.66
N LEU A 114 1.29 -9.40 -1.56
CA LEU A 114 2.36 -8.43 -1.82
C LEU A 114 2.18 -7.66 -3.13
N MET A 115 1.23 -8.08 -3.95
CA MET A 115 0.78 -7.43 -5.18
C MET A 115 -0.74 -7.65 -5.33
N PRO A 116 -1.47 -6.78 -6.05
CA PRO A 116 -2.90 -6.94 -6.29
C PRO A 116 -3.23 -7.88 -7.47
N PHE A 117 -2.22 -8.50 -8.07
CA PHE A 117 -2.32 -9.35 -9.27
C PHE A 117 -1.35 -10.53 -9.19
N ASP A 118 -1.57 -11.53 -10.04
CA ASP A 118 -0.80 -12.78 -10.06
C ASP A 118 0.42 -12.73 -10.99
N GLN A 119 0.41 -11.80 -11.95
CA GLN A 119 1.48 -11.63 -12.91
C GLN A 119 2.75 -11.14 -12.20
N LYS A 120 3.91 -11.67 -12.61
CA LYS A 120 5.21 -11.30 -12.04
C LYS A 120 5.63 -9.90 -12.53
N PRO A 121 5.63 -8.87 -11.67
CA PRO A 121 6.09 -7.55 -12.07
C PRO A 121 7.63 -7.50 -12.09
N PRO A 122 8.22 -6.51 -12.79
CA PRO A 122 9.66 -6.28 -12.75
C PRO A 122 10.22 -6.18 -11.31
N PRO A 123 11.49 -6.56 -11.07
CA PRO A 123 12.13 -6.54 -9.75
C PRO A 123 12.05 -5.21 -8.99
N GLU A 124 11.87 -4.12 -9.72
CA GLU A 124 11.88 -2.74 -9.23
C GLU A 124 10.50 -2.27 -8.74
N PHE A 125 9.47 -3.09 -8.89
CA PHE A 125 8.13 -2.82 -8.37
C PHE A 125 7.94 -3.31 -6.93
N VAL A 126 7.26 -2.51 -6.13
CA VAL A 126 6.84 -2.85 -4.76
C VAL A 126 5.47 -2.25 -4.46
N CYS A 127 4.66 -2.94 -3.66
CA CYS A 127 3.33 -2.51 -3.30
C CYS A 127 3.33 -1.97 -1.87
N LEU A 128 2.89 -0.73 -1.64
CA LEU A 128 2.88 -0.12 -0.32
C LEU A 128 1.52 -0.23 0.38
N SER A 129 0.46 -0.37 -0.40
CA SER A 129 -0.91 -0.56 0.08
C SER A 129 -1.64 -1.59 -0.77
N LEU A 130 -2.57 -2.34 -0.20
CA LEU A 130 -3.54 -3.12 -0.96
C LEU A 130 -4.89 -3.13 -0.26
N ASP A 131 -5.96 -3.43 -0.97
CA ASP A 131 -7.08 -4.28 -0.53
C ASP A 131 -7.98 -4.54 -1.74
N ILE A 132 -8.97 -5.42 -1.61
CA ILE A 132 -9.84 -5.82 -2.73
C ILE A 132 -10.64 -4.65 -3.34
N HIS A 133 -10.95 -3.64 -2.55
CA HIS A 133 -11.69 -2.44 -2.96
C HIS A 133 -10.85 -1.15 -2.82
N GLY A 134 -9.59 -1.32 -2.42
CA GLY A 134 -8.69 -0.22 -2.14
C GLY A 134 -7.87 0.21 -3.36
N ILE A 135 -7.13 1.29 -3.17
CA ILE A 135 -6.12 1.76 -4.10
C ILE A 135 -4.75 1.23 -3.64
N SER A 136 -4.18 0.37 -4.47
CA SER A 136 -2.84 -0.16 -4.35
C SER A 136 -1.81 0.86 -4.82
N TRP A 137 -0.88 1.24 -3.95
CA TRP A 137 0.23 2.12 -4.29
C TRP A 137 1.41 1.29 -4.77
N LEU A 138 1.51 1.11 -6.08
CA LEU A 138 2.60 0.40 -6.72
C LEU A 138 3.73 1.37 -7.05
N VAL A 139 4.89 1.20 -6.43
CA VAL A 139 6.08 2.04 -6.66
C VAL A 139 7.03 1.33 -7.62
N ASP A 140 7.37 1.99 -8.72
CA ASP A 140 8.44 1.62 -9.65
C ASP A 140 9.71 2.36 -9.24
N THR A 141 10.60 1.67 -8.54
CA THR A 141 11.88 2.25 -8.08
C THR A 141 12.80 2.58 -9.24
N ALA A 142 12.78 1.84 -10.35
CA ALA A 142 13.62 2.15 -11.52
C ALA A 142 13.31 3.53 -12.12
N LYS A 143 12.05 3.95 -12.03
CA LYS A 143 11.58 5.23 -12.59
C LYS A 143 11.34 6.31 -11.56
N GLY A 144 11.21 5.95 -10.28
CA GLY A 144 10.75 6.83 -9.22
C GLY A 144 9.32 7.31 -9.42
N LEU A 145 8.43 6.40 -9.82
CA LEU A 145 7.02 6.69 -10.09
C LEU A 145 6.11 5.81 -9.22
N LEU A 146 4.91 6.32 -8.93
CA LEU A 146 3.84 5.59 -8.27
C LEU A 146 2.68 5.39 -9.24
N TYR A 147 2.13 4.18 -9.25
CA TYR A 147 0.94 3.78 -9.99
C TYR A 147 -0.17 3.51 -8.96
N PRO A 148 -1.15 4.42 -8.81
CA PRO A 148 -2.25 4.23 -7.88
C PRO A 148 -3.30 3.33 -8.56
N ASP A 149 -3.13 2.02 -8.39
CA ASP A 149 -4.00 1.01 -8.99
C ASP A 149 -5.23 0.77 -8.13
N ALA A 150 -6.42 1.00 -8.68
CA ALA A 150 -7.66 0.82 -7.94
C ALA A 150 -8.22 -0.61 -8.01
N GLY A 151 -7.47 -1.57 -8.53
CA GLY A 151 -7.90 -2.96 -8.65
C GLY A 151 -9.10 -3.16 -9.60
N ILE A 152 -9.72 -4.34 -9.48
CA ILE A 152 -10.72 -4.86 -10.44
C ILE A 152 -12.09 -4.16 -10.42
N PHE A 153 -12.35 -3.26 -9.46
CA PHE A 153 -13.66 -2.62 -9.30
C PHE A 153 -13.73 -1.20 -9.88
N TYR A 154 -12.62 -0.66 -10.36
CA TYR A 154 -12.56 0.70 -10.85
C TYR A 154 -12.01 0.75 -12.26
N ASP A 155 -12.75 1.42 -13.14
CA ASP A 155 -12.39 1.68 -14.53
C ASP A 155 -11.31 2.79 -14.61
N HIS A 156 -10.11 2.47 -14.11
CA HIS A 156 -8.95 3.36 -14.10
C HIS A 156 -7.79 2.84 -14.95
N ALA A 157 -8.01 1.73 -15.66
CA ALA A 157 -7.05 1.22 -16.63
C ALA A 157 -6.86 2.24 -17.78
N ILE A 158 -5.61 2.56 -18.12
CA ILE A 158 -5.25 3.39 -19.28
C ILE A 158 -5.81 2.75 -20.55
N ASP A 159 -5.69 1.42 -20.66
CA ASP A 159 -6.32 0.58 -21.66
C ASP A 159 -6.36 -0.90 -21.19
N ALA A 160 -7.29 -1.68 -21.75
CA ALA A 160 -7.50 -3.07 -21.33
C ALA A 160 -6.36 -4.02 -21.72
N GLU A 161 -5.65 -3.77 -22.83
CA GLU A 161 -4.56 -4.64 -23.28
C GLU A 161 -3.34 -4.51 -22.35
N THR A 162 -2.99 -3.28 -21.96
CA THR A 162 -1.95 -3.01 -20.97
C THR A 162 -2.31 -3.60 -19.61
N ALA A 163 -3.56 -3.45 -19.17
CA ALA A 163 -4.01 -3.99 -17.89
C ALA A 163 -3.91 -5.53 -17.82
N GLU A 164 -4.12 -6.23 -18.94
CA GLU A 164 -3.99 -7.69 -19.00
C GLU A 164 -2.53 -8.16 -18.97
N ARG A 165 -1.62 -7.47 -19.69
CA ARG A 165 -0.22 -7.90 -19.84
C ARG A 165 0.72 -7.34 -18.77
N GLU A 166 0.54 -6.08 -18.42
CA GLU A 166 1.35 -5.33 -17.46
C GLU A 166 0.43 -4.69 -16.41
N PRO A 167 -0.27 -5.47 -15.56
CA PRO A 167 -1.22 -4.93 -14.59
C PRO A 167 -0.58 -3.93 -13.63
N TRP A 168 0.73 -4.00 -13.38
CA TRP A 168 1.49 -3.00 -12.62
C TRP A 168 1.57 -1.61 -13.28
N ARG A 169 1.14 -1.49 -14.54
CA ARG A 169 1.06 -0.26 -15.35
C ARG A 169 -0.35 0.01 -15.86
N SER A 170 -1.34 -0.69 -15.31
CA SER A 170 -2.76 -0.47 -15.62
C SER A 170 -3.14 0.99 -15.44
N SER A 171 -2.60 1.66 -14.41
CA SER A 171 -2.99 3.01 -14.03
C SER A 171 -2.01 4.09 -14.49
N ARG A 172 -2.46 5.34 -14.55
CA ARG A 172 -1.59 6.47 -14.89
C ARG A 172 -0.50 6.67 -13.83
N ALA A 173 0.75 6.56 -14.26
CA ALA A 173 1.91 6.85 -13.43
C ALA A 173 1.90 8.30 -12.91
N ARG A 174 2.30 8.49 -11.66
CA ARG A 174 2.40 9.77 -10.96
C ARG A 174 3.80 9.91 -10.36
N GLU A 175 4.26 11.15 -10.22
CA GLU A 175 5.41 11.44 -9.37
C GLU A 175 5.01 11.20 -7.91
N ILE A 176 5.87 10.52 -7.15
CA ILE A 176 5.53 9.96 -5.83
C ILE A 176 5.19 11.08 -4.84
N ILE A 177 6.06 12.08 -4.72
CA ILE A 177 5.93 13.15 -3.72
C ILE A 177 4.69 14.00 -4.04
N SER A 178 4.51 14.38 -5.30
CA SER A 178 3.36 15.13 -5.79
C SER A 178 2.05 14.39 -5.55
N TYR A 179 2.02 13.06 -5.74
CA TYR A 179 0.84 12.26 -5.42
C TYR A 179 0.49 12.32 -3.92
N PHE A 180 1.48 12.16 -3.05
CA PHE A 180 1.26 12.27 -1.60
C PHE A 180 0.92 13.70 -1.15
N ASP A 181 1.43 14.74 -1.82
CA ASP A 181 1.02 16.14 -1.59
C ASP A 181 -0.47 16.35 -1.95
N GLU A 182 -0.94 15.76 -3.05
CA GLU A 182 -2.36 15.81 -3.44
C GLU A 182 -3.26 15.10 -2.43
N VAL A 183 -2.91 13.87 -2.03
CA VAL A 183 -3.65 13.10 -1.01
C VAL A 183 -3.69 13.87 0.32
N TYR A 184 -2.57 14.47 0.72
CA TYR A 184 -2.47 15.31 1.90
C TYR A 184 -3.44 16.50 1.81
N GLY A 185 -3.44 17.21 0.67
CA GLY A 185 -4.35 18.32 0.42
C GLY A 185 -5.83 17.92 0.44
N GLN A 186 -6.18 16.73 -0.04
CA GLN A 186 -7.55 16.22 0.00
C GLN A 186 -8.04 15.97 1.43
N ILE A 187 -7.18 15.48 2.33
CA ILE A 187 -7.53 15.28 3.73
C ILE A 187 -7.63 16.64 4.46
N GLU A 188 -6.69 17.56 4.24
CA GLU A 188 -6.75 18.91 4.83
C GLU A 188 -7.98 19.70 4.37
N SER A 189 -8.38 19.54 3.10
CA SER A 189 -9.57 20.20 2.56
C SER A 189 -10.88 19.48 2.90
N LEU A 190 -10.83 18.38 3.64
CA LEU A 190 -11.97 17.50 3.94
C LEU A 190 -12.68 16.93 2.70
N ALA A 191 -11.97 16.84 1.57
CA ALA A 191 -12.43 16.10 0.40
C ALA A 191 -12.33 14.59 0.63
N LEU A 192 -11.34 14.17 1.43
CA LEU A 192 -11.27 12.86 2.06
C LEU A 192 -11.41 13.03 3.57
N ILE A 193 -12.30 12.27 4.20
CA ILE A 193 -12.48 12.32 5.67
C ILE A 193 -12.11 10.96 6.27
N PRO A 194 -11.07 10.89 7.11
CA PRO A 194 -10.83 9.77 8.00
C PRO A 194 -11.91 9.71 9.09
N VAL A 195 -12.63 8.60 9.15
CA VAL A 195 -13.70 8.34 10.12
C VAL A 195 -13.22 7.32 11.14
N PRO A 196 -12.92 7.73 12.39
CA PRO A 196 -12.43 6.84 13.42
C PRO A 196 -13.46 5.78 13.80
N ARG A 197 -13.01 4.72 14.48
CA ARG A 197 -13.90 3.66 14.99
C ARG A 197 -14.96 4.27 15.92
N GLY A 198 -16.22 3.94 15.67
CA GLY A 198 -17.36 4.39 16.48
C GLY A 198 -18.48 3.36 16.51
N GLY A 199 -18.84 2.85 17.69
CA GLY A 199 -19.88 1.82 17.84
C GLY A 199 -19.56 0.53 17.06
N ASN A 200 -20.50 0.06 16.24
CA ASN A 200 -20.34 -1.12 15.37
C ASN A 200 -19.76 -0.79 13.98
N GLN A 201 -19.16 0.39 13.79
CA GLN A 201 -18.62 0.82 12.49
C GLN A 201 -17.11 0.60 12.42
N PHE A 202 -16.67 -0.01 11.32
CA PHE A 202 -15.26 -0.14 10.97
C PHE A 202 -14.64 1.24 10.68
N PRO A 203 -13.35 1.44 10.99
CA PRO A 203 -12.68 2.67 10.61
C PRO A 203 -12.66 2.77 9.07
N SER A 204 -12.84 3.97 8.53
CA SER A 204 -12.88 4.16 7.07
C SER A 204 -12.33 5.52 6.67
N ILE A 205 -11.90 5.66 5.42
CA ILE A 205 -11.60 6.96 4.81
C ILE A 205 -12.62 7.15 3.69
N LEU A 206 -13.45 8.17 3.79
CA LEU A 206 -14.57 8.43 2.87
C LEU A 206 -14.21 9.54 1.90
N GLY A 207 -14.61 9.39 0.63
CA GLY A 207 -14.48 10.44 -0.37
C GLY A 207 -15.76 11.25 -0.54
N ASN A 208 -15.61 12.57 -0.68
CA ASN A 208 -16.70 13.45 -1.05
C ASN A 208 -16.90 13.44 -2.57
N THR A 209 -17.95 12.80 -3.05
CA THR A 209 -18.39 12.91 -4.44
C THR A 209 -19.71 13.69 -4.49
N LYS A 210 -19.69 14.87 -5.12
CA LYS A 210 -20.88 15.72 -5.35
C LYS A 210 -21.66 16.11 -4.07
N GLY A 211 -20.98 16.27 -2.94
CA GLY A 211 -21.60 16.69 -1.68
C GLY A 211 -22.08 15.55 -0.78
N GLU A 212 -21.86 14.30 -1.18
CA GLU A 212 -22.11 13.12 -0.35
C GLU A 212 -20.80 12.39 -0.05
N PHE A 213 -20.62 11.98 1.20
CA PHE A 213 -19.51 11.12 1.61
C PHE A 213 -19.87 9.67 1.34
N VAL A 214 -19.13 9.02 0.45
CA VAL A 214 -19.39 7.64 0.06
C VAL A 214 -18.17 6.80 0.43
N SER A 215 -18.43 5.67 1.09
CA SER A 215 -17.49 4.56 1.23
C SER A 215 -17.58 3.71 -0.04
N SER A 216 -16.47 3.23 -0.59
CA SER A 216 -16.56 2.41 -1.80
C SER A 216 -17.28 1.07 -1.61
N HIS A 217 -17.49 0.62 -0.38
CA HIS A 217 -18.39 -0.48 -0.05
C HIS A 217 -19.85 -0.28 -0.50
N GLN A 218 -20.35 0.96 -0.66
CA GLN A 218 -21.76 1.20 -1.01
C GLN A 218 -22.11 0.90 -2.49
N GLY A 219 -21.12 0.59 -3.33
CA GLY A 219 -21.34 0.15 -4.71
C GLY A 219 -21.65 -1.34 -4.88
N ALA A 220 -21.31 -2.18 -3.89
CA ALA A 220 -21.53 -3.62 -3.96
C ALA A 220 -22.92 -3.99 -3.41
N LYS A 221 -23.94 -3.88 -4.25
CA LYS A 221 -25.18 -4.64 -4.02
C LYS A 221 -24.82 -6.13 -4.12
N TYR A 222 -24.74 -6.81 -2.99
CA TYR A 222 -24.75 -8.27 -2.95
C TYR A 222 -26.07 -8.75 -3.59
N ASN A 223 -25.96 -9.38 -4.76
CA ASN A 223 -27.00 -10.23 -5.34
C ASN A 223 -26.64 -11.70 -5.04
#